data_AF-A0A8J7PBE0-F1
#
_entry.id   AF-A0A8J7PBE0-F1
#
_cell.length_a   1.000
_cell.length_b   1.000
_cell.length_c   1.000
_cell.angle_alpha   90.00
_cell.angle_beta   90.00
_cell.angle_gamma   90.00
#
_symmetry.space_group_name_H-M   'P 1'
#
loop_
_entity.id
_entity.type
_entity.pdbx_description
1 polymer ?
#
loop_
_entity_poly.entity_id
_entity_poly.type
_entity_poly.pdbx_seq_one_letter_code
_entity_poly.pdbx_strand_id
1 'polypeptide(L)'
;MALETADITFSEWLAANVDEIKSGGANFKGTMVTMNSEVVRYFMVWSLVFMTSWKTTDYFLRGTPEQTRGLLASTAVTLLAGWWGIPFGLVMTPFYLIRNLIGGEKKTVANLIKIIESPEEMKKAKDANDYAVGKVFLAVLGVIVFLGIAMQGLAYFHKISGH
;
A
#
# COMPACT_ATOMS: atom_id res chain seq x y z
N MET A 1 -10.71 -26.92 -26.58
CA MET A 1 -10.90 -26.99 -25.11
C MET A 1 -9.89 -26.06 -24.47
N ALA A 2 -10.11 -24.76 -24.63
CA ALA A 2 -9.29 -23.71 -24.03
C ALA A 2 -9.87 -23.47 -22.64
N LEU A 3 -9.42 -24.29 -21.68
CA LEU A 3 -9.59 -23.94 -20.27
C LEU A 3 -8.71 -22.71 -20.05
N GLU A 4 -9.36 -21.55 -20.19
CA GLU A 4 -9.17 -20.37 -19.38
C GLU A 4 -8.07 -20.58 -18.33
N THR A 5 -6.84 -20.24 -18.68
CA THR A 5 -5.77 -20.09 -17.71
C THR A 5 -6.29 -19.05 -16.74
N ALA A 6 -6.79 -19.47 -15.58
CA ALA A 6 -7.00 -18.57 -14.46
C ALA A 6 -5.76 -17.68 -14.40
N ASP A 7 -5.95 -16.37 -14.46
CA ASP A 7 -4.86 -15.39 -14.54
C ASP A 7 -4.06 -15.48 -13.24
N ILE A 8 -3.14 -16.46 -13.19
CA ILE A 8 -2.37 -16.78 -12.01
C ILE A 8 -1.56 -15.56 -11.64
N THR A 9 -1.69 -15.13 -10.39
CA THR A 9 -0.95 -13.98 -9.91
C THR A 9 0.54 -14.32 -9.88
N PHE A 10 1.39 -13.30 -10.03
CA PHE A 10 2.83 -13.51 -9.91
C PHE A 10 3.20 -14.10 -8.55
N SER A 11 2.51 -13.70 -7.48
CA SER A 11 2.74 -14.21 -6.11
C SER A 11 2.47 -15.71 -6.01
N GLU A 12 1.35 -16.19 -6.57
CA GLU A 12 0.99 -17.61 -6.59
C GLU A 12 1.96 -18.42 -7.45
N TRP A 13 2.28 -17.92 -8.64
CA TRP A 13 3.25 -18.56 -9.51
C TRP A 13 4.63 -18.62 -8.86
N LEU A 14 5.07 -17.53 -8.20
CA LEU A 14 6.35 -17.47 -7.52
C LEU A 14 6.44 -18.52 -6.41
N ALA A 15 5.39 -18.67 -5.60
CA ALA A 15 5.34 -19.67 -4.54
C ALA A 15 5.44 -21.10 -5.08
N ALA A 16 4.90 -21.38 -6.27
CA ALA A 16 4.96 -22.70 -6.90
C ALA A 16 6.32 -23.00 -7.57
N ASN A 17 7.12 -21.99 -7.90
CA ASN A 17 8.34 -22.14 -8.71
C ASN A 17 9.63 -21.69 -7.98
N VAL A 18 9.59 -21.62 -6.63
CA VAL A 18 10.73 -21.17 -5.82
C VAL A 18 12.00 -21.97 -6.10
N ASP A 19 11.89 -23.31 -6.15
CA ASP A 19 13.05 -24.19 -6.30
C ASP A 19 13.69 -24.07 -7.69
N GLU A 20 12.88 -23.88 -8.74
CA GLU A 20 13.36 -23.64 -10.11
C GLU A 20 14.04 -22.27 -10.24
N ILE A 21 13.52 -21.25 -9.57
CA ILE A 21 14.13 -19.93 -9.56
C ILE A 21 15.49 -19.95 -8.85
N LYS A 22 15.63 -20.74 -7.78
CA LYS A 22 16.91 -20.94 -7.09
C LYS A 22 17.94 -21.70 -7.92
N SER A 23 17.50 -22.61 -8.80
CA SER A 23 18.40 -23.43 -9.62
C SER A 23 18.92 -22.73 -10.89
N GLY A 24 18.28 -21.63 -11.32
CA GLY A 24 18.74 -20.85 -12.47
C GLY A 24 17.73 -19.86 -13.03
N GLY A 25 16.44 -20.02 -12.68
CA GLY A 25 15.36 -19.15 -13.10
C GLY A 25 14.22 -19.92 -13.76
N ALA A 26 13.02 -19.34 -13.72
CA ALA A 26 11.80 -19.95 -14.25
C ALA A 26 11.07 -18.96 -15.17
N ASN A 27 10.33 -19.48 -16.15
CA ASN A 27 9.60 -18.63 -17.10
C ASN A 27 8.21 -18.27 -16.56
N PHE A 28 7.92 -16.97 -16.43
CA PHE A 28 6.60 -16.44 -16.13
C PHE A 28 6.09 -15.61 -17.29
N LYS A 29 4.98 -16.03 -17.92
CA LYS A 29 4.33 -15.31 -19.04
C LYS A 29 5.32 -14.87 -20.14
N GLY A 30 6.29 -15.73 -20.48
CA GLY A 30 7.31 -15.46 -21.49
C GLY A 30 8.53 -14.68 -20.99
N THR A 31 8.54 -14.26 -19.73
CA THR A 31 9.67 -13.54 -19.11
C THR A 31 10.48 -14.46 -18.22
N MET A 32 11.80 -14.48 -18.40
CA MET A 32 12.70 -15.22 -17.53
C MET A 32 12.82 -14.53 -16.17
N VAL A 33 12.41 -15.21 -15.11
CA VAL A 33 12.46 -14.71 -13.74
C VAL A 33 13.61 -15.38 -13.01
N THR A 34 14.50 -14.58 -12.47
CA THR A 34 15.67 -15.02 -11.70
C THR A 34 15.63 -14.40 -10.30
N MET A 35 16.51 -14.83 -9.41
CA MET A 35 16.67 -14.23 -8.07
C MET A 35 16.91 -12.70 -8.11
N ASN A 36 17.54 -12.21 -9.17
CA ASN A 36 17.87 -10.80 -9.37
C ASN A 36 16.77 -10.02 -10.08
N SER A 37 15.73 -10.69 -10.58
CA SER A 37 14.61 -10.01 -11.21
C SER A 37 13.92 -9.11 -10.20
N GLU A 38 13.54 -7.91 -10.65
CA GLU A 38 12.86 -6.93 -9.83
C GLU A 38 11.36 -6.99 -10.02
N VAL A 39 10.65 -6.80 -8.93
CA VAL A 39 9.20 -6.78 -8.85
C VAL A 39 8.75 -5.51 -8.15
N VAL A 40 7.58 -5.03 -8.53
CA VAL A 40 7.01 -3.79 -8.02
C VAL A 40 5.54 -3.98 -7.63
N ARG A 41 5.10 -3.30 -6.58
CA ARG A 41 3.68 -3.22 -6.20
C ARG A 41 3.27 -1.79 -5.90
N TYR A 42 1.99 -1.51 -6.06
CA TYR A 42 1.41 -0.17 -5.94
C TYR A 42 0.39 -0.12 -4.81
N PHE A 43 0.11 1.10 -4.37
CA PHE A 43 -0.81 1.39 -3.27
C PHE A 43 -2.15 1.86 -3.82
N MET A 44 -3.24 1.38 -3.25
CA MET A 44 -4.60 1.83 -3.52
C MET A 44 -5.18 2.37 -2.24
N VAL A 45 -5.56 3.65 -2.23
CA VAL A 45 -6.28 4.28 -1.12
C VAL A 45 -7.74 4.45 -1.51
N TRP A 46 -8.63 4.11 -0.58
CA TRP A 46 -10.03 4.47 -0.67
C TRP A 46 -10.47 5.03 0.67
N SER A 47 -11.30 6.05 0.61
CA SER A 47 -11.71 6.82 1.76
C SER A 47 -13.15 7.27 1.59
N LEU A 48 -13.92 7.30 2.68
CA LEU A 48 -15.30 7.75 2.73
C LEU A 48 -15.59 8.32 4.11
N VAL A 49 -15.75 9.64 4.19
CA VAL A 49 -16.12 10.45 5.37
C VAL A 49 -15.26 10.18 6.60
N PHE A 50 -15.51 9.09 7.34
CA PHE A 50 -14.80 8.72 8.55
C PHE A 50 -13.95 7.45 8.42
N MET A 51 -13.99 6.77 7.29
CA MET A 51 -13.21 5.56 7.03
C MET A 51 -12.18 5.82 5.96
N THR A 52 -10.91 5.51 6.25
CA THR A 52 -9.84 5.50 5.25
C THR A 52 -9.14 4.16 5.35
N SER A 53 -8.99 3.48 4.23
CA SER A 53 -8.29 2.21 4.14
C SER A 53 -7.41 2.22 2.90
N TRP A 54 -6.34 1.47 2.97
CA TRP A 54 -5.41 1.29 1.87
C TRP A 54 -5.04 -0.17 1.76
N LYS A 55 -4.77 -0.58 0.52
CA LYS A 55 -4.30 -1.92 0.18
C LYS A 55 -3.18 -1.82 -0.83
N THR A 56 -2.35 -2.84 -0.90
CA THR A 56 -1.36 -2.98 -1.98
C THR A 56 -1.92 -3.87 -3.08
N THR A 57 -1.45 -3.66 -4.31
CA THR A 57 -1.61 -4.65 -5.38
C THR A 57 -0.78 -5.90 -5.10
N ASP A 58 -1.01 -6.94 -5.90
CA ASP A 58 0.00 -7.97 -6.12
C ASP A 58 1.29 -7.40 -6.70
N TYR A 59 2.35 -8.20 -6.65
CA TYR A 59 3.61 -7.88 -7.29
C TYR A 59 3.51 -8.07 -8.81
N PHE A 60 4.05 -7.11 -9.55
CA PHE A 60 4.24 -7.17 -10.99
C PHE A 60 5.73 -7.27 -11.30
N LEU A 61 6.10 -7.99 -12.35
CA LEU A 61 7.46 -7.96 -12.86
C LEU A 61 7.78 -6.57 -13.42
N ARG A 62 8.98 -6.07 -13.12
CA ARG A 62 9.42 -4.78 -13.61
C ARG A 62 9.63 -4.83 -15.14
N GLY A 63 9.12 -3.81 -15.83
CA GLY A 63 9.24 -3.66 -17.29
C GLY A 63 8.13 -4.32 -18.09
N THR A 64 7.12 -4.92 -17.44
CA THR A 64 6.02 -5.58 -18.17
C THR A 64 4.80 -4.67 -18.38
N PRO A 65 3.93 -4.94 -19.37
CA PRO A 65 2.70 -4.17 -19.57
C PRO A 65 1.76 -4.20 -18.35
N GLU A 66 1.74 -5.30 -17.60
CA GLU A 66 0.94 -5.48 -16.39
C GLU A 66 1.36 -4.49 -15.29
N GLN A 67 2.67 -4.23 -15.15
CA GLN A 67 3.16 -3.19 -14.25
C GLN A 67 2.54 -1.83 -14.59
N THR A 68 2.58 -1.43 -15.86
CA THR A 68 2.07 -0.12 -16.29
C THR A 68 0.57 -0.01 -16.04
N ARG A 69 -0.19 -1.08 -16.31
CA ARG A 69 -1.63 -1.14 -16.01
C ARG A 69 -1.88 -1.06 -14.51
N GLY A 70 -1.13 -1.80 -13.70
CA GLY A 70 -1.22 -1.80 -12.24
C GLY A 70 -0.92 -0.42 -11.65
N LEU A 71 0.11 0.28 -12.15
CA LEU A 71 0.45 1.64 -11.77
C LEU A 71 -0.71 2.61 -12.06
N LEU A 72 -1.19 2.60 -13.30
CA LEU A 72 -2.25 3.52 -13.76
C LEU A 72 -3.54 3.28 -12.98
N ALA A 73 -3.97 2.04 -12.85
CA ALA A 73 -5.17 1.68 -12.11
C ALA A 73 -5.06 2.06 -10.62
N SER A 74 -3.94 1.74 -9.97
CA SER A 74 -3.76 2.04 -8.54
C SER A 74 -3.64 3.53 -8.25
N THR A 75 -2.98 4.25 -9.15
CA THR A 75 -2.87 5.72 -9.10
C THR A 75 -4.22 6.37 -9.31
N ALA A 76 -5.01 5.92 -10.30
CA ALA A 76 -6.35 6.42 -10.56
C ALA A 76 -7.29 6.16 -9.37
N VAL A 77 -7.29 4.95 -8.82
CA VAL A 77 -8.09 4.62 -7.62
C VAL A 77 -7.69 5.51 -6.45
N THR A 78 -6.39 5.62 -6.15
CA THR A 78 -5.90 6.48 -5.07
C THR A 78 -6.29 7.94 -5.27
N LEU A 79 -6.13 8.46 -6.49
CA LEU A 79 -6.43 9.85 -6.83
C LEU A 79 -7.94 10.15 -6.83
N LEU A 80 -8.81 9.20 -7.15
CA LEU A 80 -10.24 9.46 -7.25
C LEU A 80 -11.00 9.08 -5.98
N ALA A 81 -10.60 7.99 -5.31
CA ALA A 81 -11.30 7.44 -4.16
C ALA A 81 -10.65 7.79 -2.82
N GLY A 82 -9.43 8.32 -2.79
CA GLY A 82 -8.69 8.53 -1.54
C GLY A 82 -9.09 9.77 -0.73
N TRP A 83 -9.70 10.78 -1.34
CA TRP A 83 -9.84 12.10 -0.71
C TRP A 83 -11.07 12.28 0.19
N TRP A 84 -12.03 11.36 0.14
CA TRP A 84 -13.36 11.63 0.71
C TRP A 84 -13.46 11.49 2.23
N GLY A 85 -12.40 11.04 2.91
CA GLY A 85 -12.38 10.92 4.36
C GLY A 85 -11.57 12.02 5.04
N ILE A 86 -12.16 12.59 6.09
CA ILE A 86 -11.56 13.63 6.91
C ILE A 86 -11.28 13.05 8.30
N PRO A 87 -10.09 13.24 8.87
CA PRO A 87 -8.91 13.91 8.30
C PRO A 87 -8.05 13.00 7.39
N PHE A 88 -8.20 11.69 7.53
CA PHE A 88 -7.14 10.74 7.13
C PHE A 88 -7.00 10.56 5.63
N GLY A 89 -8.08 10.67 4.85
CA GLY A 89 -8.03 10.61 3.39
C GLY A 89 -7.17 11.72 2.82
N LEU A 90 -7.26 12.93 3.39
CA LEU A 90 -6.47 14.09 2.96
C LEU A 90 -4.96 13.95 3.25
N VAL A 91 -4.59 13.14 4.24
CA VAL A 91 -3.17 12.89 4.60
C VAL A 91 -2.61 11.67 3.87
N MET A 92 -3.34 10.56 3.88
CA MET A 92 -2.86 9.28 3.36
C MET A 92 -2.84 9.25 1.83
N THR A 93 -3.79 9.92 1.18
CA THR A 93 -3.88 9.95 -0.29
C THR A 93 -2.68 10.60 -0.95
N PRO A 94 -2.26 11.84 -0.61
CA PRO A 94 -1.07 12.42 -1.24
C PRO A 94 0.19 11.60 -0.94
N PHE A 95 0.31 11.05 0.27
CA PHE A 95 1.43 10.18 0.63
C PHE A 95 1.54 8.96 -0.30
N TYR A 96 0.46 8.19 -0.47
CA TYR A 96 0.48 7.00 -1.33
C TYR A 96 0.48 7.32 -2.82
N LEU A 97 -0.10 8.45 -3.22
CA LEU A 97 -0.02 8.95 -4.58
C LEU A 97 1.43 9.22 -4.99
N ILE A 98 2.19 9.94 -4.15
CA ILE A 98 3.62 10.19 -4.37
C ILE A 98 4.38 8.87 -4.44
N ARG A 99 4.11 7.92 -3.54
CA ARG A 99 4.75 6.59 -3.56
C ARG A 99 4.51 5.83 -4.86
N ASN A 100 3.30 5.89 -5.42
CA ASN A 100 3.02 5.29 -6.72
C ASN A 100 3.79 5.99 -7.84
N LEU A 101 3.80 7.33 -7.85
CA LEU A 101 4.46 8.14 -8.88
C LEU A 101 5.99 7.97 -8.89
N ILE A 102 6.64 7.72 -7.75
CA ILE A 102 8.08 7.39 -7.69
C ILE A 102 8.40 5.92 -8.01
N GLY A 103 7.40 5.14 -8.41
CA GLY A 103 7.55 3.77 -8.91
C GLY A 103 7.15 2.66 -7.94
N GLY A 104 6.41 2.98 -6.88
CA GLY A 104 5.86 2.00 -5.95
C GLY A 104 6.89 1.38 -5.01
N GLU A 105 6.52 0.26 -4.39
CA GLU A 105 7.44 -0.54 -3.57
C GLU A 105 8.13 -1.56 -4.46
N LYS A 106 9.47 -1.51 -4.50
CA LYS A 106 10.32 -2.36 -5.33
C LYS A 106 11.02 -3.39 -4.46
N LYS A 107 11.07 -4.64 -4.90
CA LYS A 107 11.83 -5.73 -4.28
C LYS A 107 12.47 -6.59 -5.34
N THR A 108 13.47 -7.36 -4.94
CA THR A 108 13.97 -8.48 -5.76
C THR A 108 13.16 -9.74 -5.49
N VAL A 109 13.17 -10.66 -6.43
CA VAL A 109 12.59 -11.99 -6.25
C VAL A 109 13.25 -12.74 -5.10
N ALA A 110 14.57 -12.62 -4.93
CA ALA A 110 15.27 -13.17 -3.77
C ALA A 110 14.69 -12.69 -2.43
N ASN A 111 14.38 -11.39 -2.32
CA ASN A 111 13.75 -10.83 -1.12
C ASN A 111 12.34 -11.38 -0.91
N LEU A 112 11.57 -11.58 -1.99
CA LEU A 112 10.24 -12.19 -1.88
C LEU A 112 10.29 -13.66 -1.46
N ILE A 113 11.23 -14.44 -1.98
CA ILE A 113 11.41 -15.84 -1.59
C ILE A 113 11.75 -15.92 -0.10
N LYS A 114 12.67 -15.07 0.38
CA LYS A 114 13.00 -15.01 1.80
C LYS A 114 11.77 -14.72 2.68
N ILE A 115 10.89 -13.82 2.22
CA ILE A 115 9.62 -13.48 2.87
C ILE A 115 8.69 -14.70 2.92
N ILE A 116 8.60 -15.47 1.83
CA ILE A 116 7.76 -16.68 1.75
C ILE A 116 8.28 -17.76 2.69
N GLU A 117 9.60 -17.93 2.80
CA GLU A 117 10.25 -18.92 3.67
C GLU A 117 10.21 -18.55 5.15
N SER A 118 10.09 -17.26 5.46
CA SER A 118 10.12 -16.72 6.83
C SER A 118 8.80 -16.04 7.20
N PRO A 119 7.66 -16.75 7.20
CA PRO A 119 6.34 -16.15 7.42
C PRO A 119 6.21 -15.52 8.81
N GLU A 120 6.92 -16.05 9.82
CA GLU A 120 6.91 -15.51 11.19
C GLU A 120 7.54 -14.11 11.29
N GLU A 121 8.64 -13.88 10.58
CA GLU A 121 9.28 -12.55 10.51
C GLU A 121 8.34 -11.54 9.85
N MET A 122 7.64 -11.98 8.81
CA MET A 122 6.67 -11.15 8.09
C MET A 122 5.45 -10.80 8.94
N LYS A 123 4.92 -11.77 9.69
CA LYS A 123 3.84 -11.54 10.65
C LYS A 123 4.26 -10.49 11.68
N LYS A 124 5.44 -10.66 12.28
CA LYS A 124 5.99 -9.70 13.25
C LYS A 124 6.18 -8.29 12.66
N ALA A 125 6.68 -8.19 11.43
CA ALA A 125 6.84 -6.90 10.74
C ALA A 125 5.49 -6.22 10.45
N LYS A 126 4.47 -7.01 10.05
CA LYS A 126 3.11 -6.50 9.84
C LYS A 126 2.50 -6.00 11.16
N ASP A 127 2.62 -6.78 12.23
CA ASP A 127 2.10 -6.41 13.55
C ASP A 127 2.74 -5.11 14.07
N ALA A 128 4.06 -4.96 13.87
CA ALA A 128 4.78 -3.74 14.23
C ALA A 128 4.29 -2.51 13.42
N ASN A 129 4.05 -2.68 12.12
CA ASN A 129 3.52 -1.61 11.27
C ASN A 129 2.08 -1.23 11.68
N ASP A 130 1.21 -2.21 11.93
CA ASP A 130 -0.19 -1.98 12.34
C ASP A 130 -0.24 -1.21 13.68
N TYR A 131 0.67 -1.52 14.61
CA TYR A 131 0.82 -0.77 15.86
C TYR A 131 1.28 0.68 15.63
N ALA A 132 2.26 0.90 14.76
CA ALA A 132 2.75 2.25 14.43
C ALA A 132 1.65 3.10 13.78
N VAL A 133 0.88 2.52 12.86
CA VAL A 133 -0.28 3.18 12.23
C VAL A 133 -1.33 3.55 13.28
N GLY A 134 -1.65 2.63 14.20
CA GLY A 134 -2.58 2.90 15.30
C GLY A 134 -2.14 4.09 16.18
N LYS A 135 -0.83 4.21 16.45
CA LYS A 135 -0.29 5.37 17.19
C LYS A 135 -0.45 6.69 16.45
N VAL A 136 -0.14 6.71 15.15
CA VAL A 136 -0.32 7.92 14.33
C VAL A 136 -1.79 8.33 14.32
N PHE A 137 -2.70 7.38 14.20
CA PHE A 137 -4.13 7.63 14.24
C PHE A 137 -4.57 8.28 15.57
N LEU A 138 -4.14 7.74 16.70
CA LEU A 138 -4.41 8.32 18.02
C LEU A 138 -3.80 9.71 18.19
N ALA A 139 -2.60 9.95 17.68
CA ALA A 139 -1.96 11.26 17.74
C ALA A 139 -2.74 12.32 16.95
N VAL A 140 -3.18 11.99 15.73
CA VAL A 140 -3.99 12.88 14.89
C VAL A 140 -5.34 13.18 15.54
N LEU A 141 -6.02 12.16 16.11
CA LEU A 141 -7.25 12.38 16.87
C LEU A 141 -7.02 13.30 18.07
N GLY A 142 -5.94 13.09 18.81
CA GLY A 142 -5.57 13.95 19.94
C GLY A 142 -5.40 15.42 19.53
N VAL A 143 -4.72 15.68 18.40
CA VAL A 143 -4.56 17.03 17.84
C VAL A 143 -5.91 17.65 17.46
N ILE A 144 -6.79 16.88 16.80
CA ILE A 144 -8.11 17.38 16.39
C ILE A 144 -8.98 17.73 17.60
N VAL A 145 -9.02 16.86 18.60
CA VAL A 145 -9.76 17.09 19.84
C VAL A 145 -9.21 18.32 20.56
N PHE A 146 -7.89 18.44 20.66
CA PHE A 146 -7.24 19.60 21.28
C PHE A 146 -7.59 20.92 20.56
N LEU A 147 -7.48 20.95 19.22
CA LEU A 147 -7.85 22.12 18.43
C LEU A 147 -9.34 22.48 18.58
N GLY A 148 -10.23 21.48 18.61
CA GLY A 148 -11.65 21.68 18.85
C GLY A 148 -11.94 22.35 20.20
N ILE A 149 -11.28 21.89 21.27
CA ILE A 149 -11.40 22.47 22.62
C ILE A 149 -10.80 23.89 22.64
N ALA A 150 -9.63 24.09 22.05
CA ALA A 150 -8.97 25.39 21.99
C ALA A 150 -9.83 26.44 21.26
N MET A 151 -10.47 26.06 20.15
CA MET A 151 -11.39 26.95 19.42
C MET A 151 -12.65 27.28 20.23
N GLN A 152 -13.24 26.32 20.95
CA GLN A 152 -14.36 26.59 21.85
C GLN A 152 -13.96 27.52 23.00
N GLY A 153 -12.77 27.32 23.58
CA GLY A 153 -12.20 28.20 24.58
C GLY A 153 -12.03 29.63 24.08
N LEU A 154 -11.43 29.81 22.89
CA LEU A 154 -11.25 31.12 22.27
C LEU A 154 -12.59 31.83 22.01
N ALA A 155 -13.59 31.10 21.50
CA ALA A 155 -14.93 31.62 21.29
C ALA A 155 -15.60 32.05 22.60
N TYR A 156 -15.41 31.27 23.68
CA TYR A 156 -15.92 31.59 25.01
C TYR A 156 -15.23 32.83 25.61
N PHE A 157 -13.91 32.93 25.49
CA PHE A 157 -13.14 34.11 25.92
C PHE A 157 -13.58 35.38 25.19
N HIS A 158 -13.78 35.32 23.87
CA HIS A 158 -14.22 36.47 23.09
C HIS A 158 -15.63 36.93 23.49
N LYS A 159 -16.52 36.00 23.84
CA LYS A 159 -17.86 36.30 24.38
C LYS A 159 -17.80 37.00 25.75
N ILE A 160 -16.80 36.70 26.57
CA ILE A 160 -16.62 37.33 27.90
C ILE A 160 -15.93 38.70 27.79
N SER A 161 -14.98 38.87 26.87
CA SER A 161 -14.21 40.12 26.72
C SER A 161 -14.90 41.19 25.86
N GLY A 162 -16.06 40.88 25.28
CA GLY A 162 -16.87 41.81 24.48
C GLY A 162 -17.86 42.67 25.29
N HIS A 163 -17.67 42.77 26.60
CA HIS A 163 -18.34 43.74 27.48
C HIS A 163 -17.38 44.89 27.85
#